data_AF-A0A419FSS9-F1
#
_entry.id   AF-A0A419FSS9-F1
#
_cell.length_a   1.000
_cell.length_b   1.000
_cell.length_c   1.000
_cell.angle_alpha   90.00
_cell.angle_beta   90.00
_cell.angle_gamma   90.00
#
_symmetry.space_group_name_H-M   'P 1'
#
loop_
_entity.id
_entity.type
_entity.pdbx_description
1 polymer ?
#
loop_
_entity_poly.entity_id
_entity_poly.type
_entity_poly.pdbx_seq_one_letter_code
_entity_poly.pdbx_strand_id
1 'polypeptide(L)'
;MTNITTRKHILYTLTASALDALPYGQNYLELWRGLPDLPFEQAKSRGGYDSLKYAQDGNYIWIAHTAVAALLKDPEHILIAHHKKRKNALHVWWVDIFDKHMQETLEQLIDRAIEGYTT
;
A
#
# COMPACT_ATOMS: atom_id res chain seq x y z
N MET A 1 -7.57 15.77 22.25
CA MET A 1 -6.43 15.51 21.35
C MET A 1 -6.98 14.91 20.08
N THR A 2 -6.74 15.57 18.96
CA THR A 2 -7.43 15.38 17.69
C THR A 2 -6.89 14.14 17.01
N ASN A 3 -7.70 13.08 16.90
CA ASN A 3 -7.39 11.90 16.08
C ASN A 3 -7.43 12.33 14.62
N ILE A 4 -6.26 12.52 14.02
CA ILE A 4 -6.15 12.98 12.64
C ILE A 4 -6.60 11.85 11.71
N THR A 5 -7.54 12.20 10.85
CA THR A 5 -8.26 11.42 9.84
C THR A 5 -7.35 10.77 8.79
N THR A 6 -6.55 9.77 9.16
CA THR A 6 -5.85 8.90 8.18
C THR A 6 -6.80 7.93 7.47
N ARG A 7 -8.01 7.69 8.01
CA ARG A 7 -9.02 6.80 7.42
C ARG A 7 -9.58 7.29 6.07
N LYS A 8 -9.42 8.57 5.70
CA LYS A 8 -9.95 9.08 4.43
C LYS A 8 -9.21 8.53 3.20
N HIS A 9 -7.96 8.10 3.38
CA HIS A 9 -7.10 7.60 2.30
C HIS A 9 -7.01 6.07 2.26
N ILE A 10 -7.59 5.33 3.21
CA ILE A 10 -7.60 3.86 3.19
C ILE A 10 -9.00 3.41 2.78
N LEU A 11 -9.11 2.80 1.61
CA LEU A 11 -10.37 2.29 1.05
C LEU A 11 -10.69 0.90 1.58
N TYR A 12 -9.67 0.07 1.79
CA TYR A 12 -9.83 -1.28 2.31
C TYR A 12 -8.59 -1.71 3.10
N THR A 13 -8.84 -2.37 4.23
CA THR A 13 -7.84 -3.08 5.03
C THR A 13 -8.47 -4.38 5.51
N LEU A 14 -7.65 -5.39 5.82
CA LEU A 14 -8.16 -6.62 6.42
C LEU A 14 -8.81 -6.31 7.78
N THR A 15 -9.86 -7.06 8.11
CA THR A 15 -10.48 -6.98 9.44
C THR A 15 -9.47 -7.42 10.51
N ALA A 16 -9.65 -6.95 11.75
CA ALA A 16 -8.75 -7.32 12.85
C ALA A 16 -8.65 -8.84 13.04
N SER A 17 -9.76 -9.56 12.92
CA SER A 17 -9.78 -11.03 12.99
C SER A 17 -9.01 -11.70 11.85
N ALA A 18 -9.15 -11.23 10.61
CA ALA A 18 -8.39 -11.73 9.47
C ALA A 18 -6.89 -11.43 9.61
N LEU A 19 -6.55 -10.22 10.07
CA LEU A 19 -5.17 -9.83 10.34
C LEU A 19 -4.56 -10.68 11.47
N ASP A 20 -5.30 -10.93 12.55
CA ASP A 20 -4.83 -11.73 13.70
C ASP A 20 -4.57 -13.18 13.31
N ALA A 21 -5.38 -13.74 12.42
CA ALA A 21 -5.19 -15.09 11.88
C ALA A 21 -3.89 -15.24 11.07
N LEU A 22 -3.36 -14.16 10.47
CA LEU A 22 -2.10 -14.21 9.74
C LEU A 22 -0.91 -14.41 10.70
N PRO A 23 -0.01 -15.39 10.44
CA PRO A 23 1.24 -15.51 11.17
C PRO A 23 2.09 -14.24 11.13
N TYR A 24 2.89 -14.00 12.17
CA TYR A 24 3.80 -12.86 12.20
C TYR A 24 4.79 -12.90 11.02
N GLY A 25 4.95 -11.78 10.33
CA GLY A 25 5.81 -11.70 9.15
C GLY A 25 5.18 -12.22 7.85
N GLN A 26 3.91 -12.64 7.85
CA GLN A 26 3.17 -12.84 6.60
C GLN A 26 2.79 -11.50 5.96
N ASN A 27 2.60 -11.54 4.64
CA ASN A 27 2.24 -10.38 3.85
C ASN A 27 0.71 -10.30 3.65
N TYR A 28 0.20 -9.09 3.48
CA TYR A 28 -1.21 -8.81 3.15
C TYR A 28 -1.31 -7.52 2.34
N LEU A 29 -2.47 -7.24 1.75
CA LEU A 29 -2.69 -6.02 0.97
C LEU A 29 -3.63 -5.05 1.68
N GLU A 30 -3.38 -3.76 1.47
CA GLU A 30 -4.31 -2.66 1.75
C GLU A 30 -4.56 -1.87 0.47
N LEU A 31 -5.74 -1.26 0.37
CA LEU A 31 -6.08 -0.38 -0.75
C LEU A 31 -6.16 1.06 -0.27
N TRP A 32 -5.40 1.93 -0.93
CA TRP A 32 -5.32 3.35 -0.59
C TRP A 32 -5.88 4.22 -1.72
N ARG A 33 -6.38 5.41 -1.39
CA ARG A 33 -6.71 6.47 -2.33
C ARG A 33 -5.66 7.57 -2.18
N GLY A 34 -4.80 7.67 -3.18
CA GLY A 34 -3.63 8.54 -3.13
C GLY A 34 -2.60 8.10 -2.08
N LEU A 35 -1.60 8.95 -1.87
CA LEU A 35 -0.58 8.74 -0.86
C LEU A 35 -1.05 9.22 0.52
N PRO A 36 -0.61 8.59 1.61
CA PRO A 36 -0.77 9.14 2.94
C PRO A 36 0.00 10.46 3.07
N ASP A 37 -0.48 11.35 3.94
CA ASP A 37 0.21 12.61 4.27
C ASP A 37 1.46 12.33 5.11
N LEU A 38 2.55 11.98 4.41
CA LEU A 38 3.85 11.64 4.97
C LEU A 38 4.95 12.35 4.15
N PRO A 39 6.08 12.70 4.78
CA PRO A 39 7.19 13.38 4.11
C PRO A 39 7.99 12.38 3.25
N PHE A 40 7.47 12.02 2.09
CA PHE A 40 8.16 11.14 1.15
C PHE A 40 9.39 11.82 0.54
N GLU A 41 10.49 11.07 0.45
CA GLU A 41 11.73 11.46 -0.22
C GLU A 41 11.77 10.88 -1.63
N GLN A 42 12.38 11.61 -2.57
CA GLN A 42 12.70 11.07 -3.89
C GLN A 42 13.80 10.02 -3.78
N ALA A 43 13.59 8.87 -4.42
CA ALA A 43 14.55 7.79 -4.48
C ALA A 43 14.67 7.27 -5.92
N LYS A 44 15.76 6.56 -6.21
CA LYS A 44 15.91 5.81 -7.44
C LYS A 44 15.67 4.33 -7.18
N SER A 45 14.79 3.71 -7.96
CA SER A 45 14.68 2.25 -8.00
C SER A 45 15.98 1.60 -8.47
N ARG A 46 16.10 0.28 -8.31
CA ARG A 46 17.26 -0.48 -8.84
C ARG A 46 17.48 -0.30 -10.34
N GLY A 47 16.43 0.01 -11.10
CA GLY A 47 16.50 0.30 -12.54
C GLY A 47 16.75 1.78 -12.90
N GLY A 48 16.98 2.66 -11.92
CA GLY A 48 17.23 4.09 -12.15
C GLY A 48 15.98 4.96 -12.33
N TYR A 49 14.78 4.39 -12.23
CA TYR A 49 13.51 5.13 -12.34
C TYR A 49 13.17 5.88 -11.05
N ASP A 50 12.51 7.03 -11.20
CA ASP A 50 12.03 7.86 -10.09
C ASP A 50 11.02 7.11 -9.23
N SER A 51 11.27 7.03 -7.94
CA SER A 51 10.44 6.35 -6.95
C SER A 51 10.31 7.25 -5.73
N LEU A 52 9.37 6.94 -4.83
CA LEU A 52 9.26 7.63 -3.54
C LEU A 52 9.52 6.65 -2.41
N LYS A 53 10.14 7.14 -1.35
CA LYS A 53 10.42 6.35 -0.15
C LYS A 53 10.10 7.17 1.09
N TYR A 54 9.52 6.52 2.09
CA TYR A 54 9.43 7.02 3.45
C TYR A 54 10.09 6.01 4.38
N ALA A 55 11.05 6.43 5.19
CA ALA A 55 11.72 5.56 6.15
C ALA A 55 12.10 6.33 7.42
N GLN A 56 11.24 6.29 8.42
CA GLN A 56 11.43 7.01 9.68
C GLN A 56 10.83 6.20 10.84
N ASP A 57 11.50 6.23 12.00
CA ASP A 57 11.04 5.58 13.24
C ASP A 57 10.67 4.10 13.08
N GLY A 58 11.44 3.38 12.26
CA GLY A 58 11.22 1.96 11.96
C GLY A 58 10.08 1.68 10.97
N ASN A 59 9.37 2.72 10.52
CA ASN A 59 8.42 2.63 9.42
C ASN A 59 9.14 2.64 8.09
N TYR A 60 8.57 1.95 7.10
CA TYR A 60 9.08 1.88 5.75
C TYR A 60 7.92 1.82 4.75
N ILE A 61 7.95 2.69 3.75
CA ILE A 61 7.08 2.65 2.58
C ILE A 61 7.92 2.88 1.34
N TRP A 62 7.74 2.06 0.31
CA TRP A 62 8.34 2.24 -0.99
C TRP A 62 7.26 2.33 -2.08
N ILE A 63 7.23 3.45 -2.80
CA ILE A 63 6.33 3.69 -3.92
C ILE A 63 7.10 3.49 -5.22
N ALA A 64 6.68 2.50 -6.00
CA ALA A 64 7.32 2.17 -7.27
C ALA A 64 7.13 3.27 -8.30
N HIS A 65 8.09 3.38 -9.23
CA HIS A 65 8.05 4.38 -10.30
C HIS A 65 6.77 4.39 -11.14
N THR A 66 6.16 3.24 -11.39
CA THR A 66 4.88 3.11 -12.08
C THR A 66 3.76 3.78 -11.30
N ALA A 67 3.68 3.53 -9.99
CA ALA A 67 2.72 4.18 -9.10
C ALA A 67 2.97 5.68 -8.97
N VAL A 68 4.25 6.11 -8.87
CA VAL A 68 4.61 7.54 -8.87
C VAL A 68 4.14 8.21 -10.17
N ALA A 69 4.41 7.61 -11.32
CA ALA A 69 3.98 8.15 -12.62
C ALA A 69 2.45 8.24 -12.75
N ALA A 70 1.70 7.30 -12.16
CA ALA A 70 0.24 7.37 -12.12
C ALA A 70 -0.27 8.48 -11.21
N LEU A 71 0.30 8.62 -10.01
CA LEU A 71 -0.05 9.66 -9.05
C LEU A 71 0.23 11.08 -9.57
N LEU A 72 1.26 11.26 -10.38
CA LEU A 72 1.53 12.54 -11.06
C LEU A 72 0.44 12.93 -12.07
N LYS A 73 -0.28 11.95 -12.64
CA LYS A 73 -1.38 12.20 -13.58
C LYS A 73 -2.69 12.47 -12.86
N ASP A 74 -2.95 11.70 -11.81
CA ASP A 74 -4.13 11.87 -10.95
C ASP A 74 -3.77 11.44 -9.52
N PRO A 75 -3.75 12.38 -8.55
CA PRO A 75 -3.36 12.11 -7.17
C PRO A 75 -4.38 11.23 -6.42
N GLU A 76 -5.60 11.05 -6.95
CA GLU A 76 -6.67 10.25 -6.35
C GLU A 76 -6.72 8.81 -6.88
N HIS A 77 -5.69 8.39 -7.61
CA HIS A 77 -5.55 7.01 -8.03
C HIS A 77 -5.62 6.04 -6.84
N ILE A 78 -6.23 4.87 -7.08
CA ILE A 78 -6.27 3.80 -6.10
C ILE A 78 -4.96 3.04 -6.16
N LEU A 79 -4.33 2.84 -5.01
CA LEU A 79 -3.06 2.15 -4.85
C LEU A 79 -3.26 0.84 -4.09
N ILE A 80 -2.45 -0.16 -4.43
CA ILE A 80 -2.36 -1.44 -3.72
C ILE A 80 -1.08 -1.42 -2.91
N ALA A 81 -1.21 -1.32 -1.59
CA ALA A 81 -0.08 -1.33 -0.66
C ALA A 81 0.18 -2.76 -0.19
N HIS A 82 1.41 -3.24 -0.37
CA HIS A 82 1.84 -4.57 0.06
C HIS A 82 2.47 -4.51 1.45
N HIS A 83 1.71 -4.92 2.46
CA HIS A 83 2.11 -4.89 3.86
C HIS A 83 2.74 -6.20 4.31
N LYS A 84 3.59 -6.11 5.34
CA LYS A 84 4.05 -7.25 6.13
C LYS A 84 3.57 -7.08 7.56
N LYS A 85 2.90 -8.09 8.14
CA LYS A 85 2.42 -8.04 9.53
C LYS A 85 3.60 -7.82 10.49
N ARG A 86 3.59 -6.67 11.18
CA ARG A 86 4.56 -6.23 12.18
C ARG A 86 3.82 -5.69 13.42
N LYS A 87 4.44 -5.79 14.61
CA LYS A 87 3.75 -5.45 15.87
C LYS A 87 3.45 -3.96 15.99
N ASN A 88 4.42 -3.09 15.66
CA ASN A 88 4.31 -1.65 15.90
C ASN A 88 4.89 -0.78 14.76
N ALA A 89 5.09 -1.34 13.56
CA ALA A 89 5.73 -0.61 12.46
C ALA A 89 4.94 -0.78 11.17
N LEU A 90 4.71 0.31 10.47
CA LEU A 90 4.19 0.29 9.10
C LEU A 90 5.32 -0.16 8.18
N HIS A 91 5.14 -1.29 7.51
CA HIS A 91 6.17 -1.86 6.65
C HIS A 91 5.60 -2.32 5.31
N VAL A 92 5.53 -1.35 4.39
CA VAL A 92 5.01 -1.51 3.03
C VAL A 92 6.19 -1.67 2.07
N TRP A 93 6.37 -2.89 1.56
CA TRP A 93 7.55 -3.21 0.73
C TRP A 93 7.45 -2.61 -0.66
N TRP A 94 6.22 -2.47 -1.14
CA TRP A 94 5.93 -2.08 -2.49
C TRP A 94 4.50 -1.54 -2.57
N VAL A 95 4.30 -0.53 -3.41
CA VAL A 95 2.99 0.01 -3.73
C VAL A 95 2.82 -0.01 -5.24
N ASP A 96 1.80 -0.71 -5.69
CA ASP A 96 1.39 -0.79 -7.09
C ASP A 96 0.13 0.05 -7.33
N ILE A 97 -0.18 0.30 -8.60
CA ILE A 97 -1.36 1.04 -9.03
C ILE A 97 -2.53 0.07 -9.26
N PHE A 98 -3.71 0.42 -8.76
CA PHE A 98 -4.94 -0.21 -9.20
C PHE A 98 -5.51 0.57 -10.40
N ASP A 99 -5.54 -0.08 -11.57
CA ASP A 99 -6.13 0.51 -12.76
C ASP A 99 -7.63 0.16 -12.82
N LYS A 100 -8.48 1.18 -12.70
CA LYS A 100 -9.96 1.06 -12.80
C LYS A 100 -10.45 0.56 -14.16
N HIS A 101 -9.59 0.53 -15.18
CA HIS A 101 -9.87 -0.07 -16.48
C HIS A 101 -9.56 -1.57 -16.53
N MET A 102 -9.00 -2.15 -15.46
CA MET A 102 -9.00 -3.59 -15.28
C MET A 102 -10.45 -4.07 -15.22
N GLN A 103 -10.77 -5.15 -15.94
CA GLN A 103 -12.10 -5.77 -15.92
C GLN A 103 -12.46 -6.41 -14.57
N GLU A 104 -11.60 -6.25 -13.56
CA GLU A 104 -11.72 -6.85 -12.24
C GLU A 104 -12.46 -5.90 -11.28
N THR A 105 -13.42 -6.43 -10.52
CA THR A 105 -14.04 -5.68 -9.42
C THR A 105 -13.07 -5.55 -8.24
N LEU A 106 -13.37 -4.62 -7.33
CA LEU A 106 -12.61 -4.46 -6.08
C LEU A 106 -12.53 -5.77 -5.29
N GLU A 107 -13.64 -6.51 -5.22
CA GLU A 107 -13.70 -7.82 -4.57
C GLU A 107 -12.75 -8.84 -5.22
N GLN A 108 -12.72 -8.92 -6.55
CA GLN A 108 -11.87 -9.88 -7.27
C GLN A 108 -10.37 -9.65 -7.01
N LEU A 109 -9.97 -8.38 -6.85
CA LEU A 109 -8.60 -8.05 -6.50
C LEU A 109 -8.27 -8.45 -5.07
N ILE A 110 -9.22 -8.23 -4.15
CA ILE A 110 -9.10 -8.64 -2.75
C ILE A 110 -8.99 -10.17 -2.69
N ASP A 111 -9.80 -10.91 -3.45
CA ASP A 111 -9.77 -12.37 -3.50
C ASP A 111 -8.42 -12.87 -4.04
N ARG A 112 -7.94 -12.33 -5.18
CA ARG A 112 -6.62 -12.67 -5.74
C ARG A 112 -5.47 -12.31 -4.79
N ALA A 113 -5.60 -11.19 -4.10
CA ALA A 113 -4.66 -10.75 -3.07
C ALA A 113 -4.65 -11.64 -1.84
N ILE A 114 -5.70 -12.40 -1.58
CA ILE A 114 -5.72 -13.41 -0.52
C ILE A 114 -5.14 -14.73 -1.06
N GLU A 115 -5.56 -15.14 -2.26
CA GLU A 115 -5.14 -16.40 -2.89
C GLU A 115 -3.63 -16.47 -3.15
N GLY A 116 -3.04 -15.41 -3.74
CA GLY A 116 -1.62 -15.35 -4.06
C GLY A 116 -0.67 -15.37 -2.85
N TYR A 117 -1.21 -15.31 -1.63
CA TYR A 117 -0.45 -15.42 -0.37
C TYR A 117 -0.79 -16.69 0.43
N THR A 118 -1.75 -17.49 -0.04
CA THR A 118 -2.09 -18.80 0.55
C THR A 118 -1.41 -19.99 -0.15
N THR A 119 -0.77 -19.76 -1.30
CA THR A 119 0.05 -20.74 -2.05
C THR A 119 1.54 -20.43 -1.92
#